data_AF-A0A818KN75-F1
#
_entry.id   AF-A0A818KN75-F1
#
_cell.length_a   1.000
_cell.length_b   1.000
_cell.length_c   1.000
_cell.angle_alpha   90.00
_cell.angle_beta   90.00
_cell.angle_gamma   90.00
#
_symmetry.space_group_name_H-M   'P 1'
#
loop_
_entity.id
_entity.type
_entity.pdbx_description
1 polymer ?
#
loop_
_entity_poly.entity_id
_entity_poly.type
_entity_poly.pdbx_seq_one_letter_code
_entity_poly.pdbx_strand_id
1 'polypeptide(L)'
;AFLLINNEKIKNDHIYLTWLARCYIYNNKARLAWELYIKLEQSNESFSLLQLIANDCYKHGCFFYAARAFDILERVDPSSVYWEGKLGACAGTFQQIVAGKESRDTLRDILALLRNAKHPQGDQMIKVMRSWARTNNISV
;
A
#
# COMPACT_ATOMS: atom_id res chain seq x y z
N ALA A 1 -4.08 -4.90 -24.34
CA ALA A 1 -3.79 -6.31 -24.63
C ALA A 1 -4.31 -7.24 -23.53
N PHE A 2 -3.82 -7.17 -22.28
CA PHE A 2 -4.26 -8.08 -21.20
C PHE A 2 -5.78 -8.12 -20.97
N LEU A 3 -6.43 -6.96 -20.91
CA LEU A 3 -7.88 -6.86 -20.68
C LEU A 3 -8.76 -7.43 -21.81
N LEU A 4 -8.18 -7.78 -22.97
CA LEU A 4 -8.90 -8.40 -24.08
C LEU A 4 -9.04 -9.91 -23.91
N ILE A 5 -8.37 -10.51 -22.92
CA ILE A 5 -8.48 -11.93 -22.62
C ILE A 5 -9.86 -12.19 -22.01
N ASN A 6 -10.66 -13.00 -22.69
CA ASN A 6 -12.03 -13.35 -22.27
C ASN A 6 -12.14 -14.76 -21.69
N ASN A 7 -11.08 -15.55 -21.70
CA ASN A 7 -11.09 -16.89 -21.15
C ASN A 7 -11.09 -16.84 -19.61
N GLU A 8 -12.19 -17.26 -19.00
CA GLU A 8 -12.37 -17.23 -17.53
C GLU A 8 -11.36 -18.11 -16.78
N LYS A 9 -10.89 -19.21 -17.35
CA LYS A 9 -9.83 -20.02 -16.72
C LYS A 9 -8.53 -19.21 -16.61
N ILE A 10 -8.18 -18.47 -17.66
CA ILE A 10 -6.98 -17.62 -17.67
C ILE A 10 -7.16 -16.42 -16.73
N LYS A 11 -8.35 -15.81 -16.68
CA LYS A 11 -8.60 -14.68 -15.78
C LYS A 11 -8.45 -15.03 -14.31
N ASN A 12 -8.74 -16.27 -13.94
CA ASN A 12 -8.60 -16.78 -12.57
C ASN A 12 -7.21 -17.39 -12.31
N ASP A 13 -6.34 -17.44 -13.31
CA ASP A 13 -4.98 -17.95 -13.15
C ASP A 13 -4.11 -16.96 -12.37
N HIS A 14 -3.37 -17.48 -11.39
CA HIS A 14 -2.50 -16.68 -10.53
C HIS A 14 -1.47 -15.85 -11.30
N ILE A 15 -0.87 -16.43 -12.34
CA ILE A 15 0.16 -15.77 -13.14
C ILE A 15 -0.47 -14.59 -13.86
N TYR A 16 -1.65 -14.80 -14.47
CA TYR A 16 -2.38 -13.72 -15.13
C TYR A 16 -2.71 -12.58 -14.16
N LEU A 17 -3.25 -12.90 -12.98
CA LEU A 17 -3.64 -11.90 -11.98
C LEU A 17 -2.43 -11.10 -11.47
N THR A 18 -1.32 -11.79 -11.26
CA THR A 18 -0.06 -11.17 -10.83
C THR A 18 0.48 -10.19 -11.87
N TRP A 19 0.51 -10.58 -13.15
CA TRP A 19 0.93 -9.69 -14.22
C TRP A 19 -0.05 -8.53 -14.45
N LEU A 20 -1.35 -8.79 -14.31
CA LEU A 20 -2.37 -7.75 -14.41
C LEU A 20 -2.19 -6.70 -13.29
N ALA A 21 -1.91 -7.14 -12.06
CA ALA A 21 -1.61 -6.24 -10.94
C ALA A 21 -0.37 -5.37 -11.23
N ARG A 22 0.71 -5.96 -11.78
CA ARG A 22 1.88 -5.19 -12.25
C ARG A 22 1.49 -4.15 -13.29
N CYS A 23 0.75 -4.55 -14.32
CA CYS A 23 0.29 -3.61 -15.34
C CYS A 23 -0.52 -2.45 -14.74
N TYR A 24 -1.36 -2.70 -13.73
CA TYR A 24 -2.07 -1.64 -13.05
C TYR A 24 -1.15 -0.69 -12.28
N ILE A 25 -0.18 -1.22 -11.52
CA ILE A 25 0.76 -0.40 -10.74
C ILE A 25 1.59 0.51 -11.67
N TYR A 26 2.22 -0.06 -12.70
CA TYR A 26 3.08 0.68 -13.63
C TYR A 26 2.31 1.64 -14.56
N ASN A 27 0.97 1.62 -14.53
CA ASN A 27 0.11 2.59 -15.22
C ASN A 27 -0.58 3.56 -14.24
N ASN A 28 -0.05 3.75 -13.03
CA ASN A 28 -0.61 4.62 -11.99
C ASN A 28 -2.04 4.27 -11.56
N LYS A 29 -2.41 2.98 -11.62
CA LYS A 29 -3.71 2.45 -11.23
C LYS A 29 -3.59 1.46 -10.08
N ALA A 30 -2.73 1.74 -9.10
CA ALA A 30 -2.48 0.87 -7.93
C ALA A 30 -3.77 0.48 -7.17
N ARG A 31 -4.81 1.34 -7.19
CA ARG A 31 -6.15 1.02 -6.69
C ARG A 31 -6.73 -0.26 -7.28
N LEU A 32 -6.57 -0.47 -8.60
CA LEU A 32 -7.08 -1.65 -9.28
C LEU A 32 -6.27 -2.90 -8.92
N ALA A 33 -4.96 -2.77 -8.71
CA ALA A 33 -4.15 -3.88 -8.19
C ALA A 33 -4.58 -4.27 -6.78
N TRP A 34 -4.90 -3.29 -5.92
CA TRP A 34 -5.43 -3.54 -4.59
C TRP A 34 -6.81 -4.23 -4.64
N GLU A 35 -7.70 -3.81 -5.53
CA GLU A 35 -9.00 -4.48 -5.74
C GLU A 35 -8.85 -5.92 -6.22
N LEU A 36 -7.84 -6.23 -7.04
CA LEU A 36 -7.53 -7.62 -7.41
C LEU A 36 -7.15 -8.46 -6.18
N TYR A 37 -6.34 -7.91 -5.28
CA TYR A 37 -5.97 -8.59 -4.04
C TYR A 37 -7.18 -8.87 -3.15
N ILE A 38 -8.06 -7.89 -2.93
CA ILE A 38 -9.29 -8.08 -2.12
C ILE A 38 -10.12 -9.24 -2.67
N LYS A 39 -10.24 -9.38 -4.00
CA LYS A 39 -10.99 -10.47 -4.62
C LYS A 39 -10.37 -11.85 -4.40
N LEU A 40 -9.08 -11.91 -4.06
CA LEU A 40 -8.30 -13.14 -3.88
C LEU A 40 -8.00 -13.47 -2.42
N GLU A 41 -8.42 -12.65 -1.46
CA GLU A 41 -7.99 -12.71 -0.04
C GLU A 41 -8.16 -14.11 0.61
N GLN A 42 -8.99 -14.99 0.05
CA GLN A 42 -9.24 -16.35 0.53
C GLN A 42 -8.37 -17.44 -0.13
N SER A 43 -7.47 -17.10 -1.06
CA SER A 43 -6.60 -18.07 -1.72
C SER A 43 -5.21 -18.15 -1.09
N ASN A 44 -4.56 -19.31 -1.19
CA ASN A 44 -3.16 -19.51 -0.76
C ASN A 44 -2.17 -18.57 -1.49
N GLU A 45 -2.59 -18.02 -2.62
CA GLU A 45 -1.80 -17.17 -3.50
C GLU A 45 -1.90 -15.67 -3.15
N SER A 46 -2.84 -15.32 -2.26
CA SER A 46 -3.07 -13.95 -1.81
C SER A 46 -1.83 -13.30 -1.19
N PHE A 47 -1.04 -14.08 -0.45
CA PHE A 47 0.19 -13.61 0.18
C PHE A 47 1.25 -13.19 -0.86
N SER A 48 1.49 -14.03 -1.88
CA SER A 48 2.44 -13.73 -2.96
C SER A 48 2.03 -12.47 -3.73
N LEU A 49 0.73 -12.32 -4.02
CA LEU A 49 0.23 -11.12 -4.69
C LEU A 49 0.38 -9.87 -3.79
N LEU A 50 0.14 -10.00 -2.49
CA LEU A 50 0.28 -8.90 -1.54
C LEU A 50 1.74 -8.43 -1.42
N GLN A 51 2.70 -9.37 -1.35
CA GLN A 51 4.13 -9.05 -1.41
C GLN A 51 4.49 -8.31 -2.70
N LEU A 52 3.95 -8.75 -3.83
CA LEU A 52 4.19 -8.08 -5.11
C LEU A 52 3.63 -6.65 -5.12
N ILE A 53 2.38 -6.45 -4.65
CA ILE A 53 1.77 -5.13 -4.57
C ILE A 53 2.59 -4.23 -3.64
N ALA A 54 3.03 -4.73 -2.48
CA ALA A 54 3.83 -3.97 -1.54
C ALA A 54 5.13 -3.45 -2.21
N ASN A 55 5.89 -4.35 -2.83
CA ASN A 55 7.19 -4.04 -3.42
C ASN A 55 7.08 -3.19 -4.69
N ASP A 56 6.20 -3.54 -5.63
CA ASP A 56 6.06 -2.81 -6.89
C ASP A 56 5.45 -1.42 -6.65
N CYS A 57 4.46 -1.29 -5.74
CA CYS A 57 3.95 0.02 -5.36
C CYS A 57 5.03 0.88 -4.70
N TYR A 58 5.85 0.30 -3.82
CA TYR A 58 6.94 1.04 -3.16
C TYR A 58 7.94 1.56 -4.18
N LYS A 59 8.37 0.69 -5.12
CA LYS A 59 9.33 1.04 -6.17
C LYS A 59 8.79 2.10 -7.14
N HIS A 60 7.50 2.06 -7.45
CA HIS A 60 6.86 2.98 -8.39
C HIS A 60 6.32 4.26 -7.74
N GLY A 61 6.48 4.41 -6.42
CA GLY A 61 6.00 5.58 -5.68
C GLY A 61 4.50 5.59 -5.39
N CYS A 62 3.79 4.48 -5.55
CA CYS A 62 2.40 4.33 -5.12
C CYS A 62 2.33 4.02 -3.61
N PHE A 63 2.93 4.89 -2.80
CA PHE A 63 3.28 4.60 -1.41
C PHE A 63 2.09 4.26 -0.51
N PHE A 64 0.92 4.87 -0.73
CA PHE A 64 -0.26 4.58 0.08
C PHE A 64 -0.66 3.09 0.02
N TYR A 65 -0.69 2.53 -1.20
CA TYR A 65 -1.00 1.11 -1.40
C TYR A 65 0.13 0.20 -0.92
N ALA A 66 1.39 0.63 -1.03
CA ALA A 66 2.52 -0.09 -0.44
C ALA A 66 2.38 -0.18 1.09
N ALA A 67 2.07 0.94 1.76
CA ALA A 67 1.89 1.00 3.21
C ALA A 67 0.78 0.07 3.69
N ARG A 68 -0.36 0.05 2.99
CA ARG A 68 -1.47 -0.87 3.28
C ARG A 68 -1.06 -2.33 3.11
N ALA A 69 -0.34 -2.66 2.05
CA ALA A 69 0.11 -4.02 1.81
C ALA A 69 1.10 -4.49 2.88
N PHE A 70 2.09 -3.67 3.23
CA PHE A 70 3.05 -3.98 4.29
C PHE A 70 2.39 -4.10 5.68
N ASP A 71 1.36 -3.31 5.99
CA ASP A 71 0.60 -3.43 7.25
C ASP A 71 -0.12 -4.78 7.38
N ILE A 72 -0.62 -5.34 6.28
CA ILE A 72 -1.21 -6.68 6.29
C ILE A 72 -0.11 -7.74 6.37
N LEU A 73 0.97 -7.61 5.59
CA LEU A 73 2.10 -8.55 5.61
C LEU A 73 2.72 -8.67 7.01
N GLU A 74 2.93 -7.55 7.70
CA GLU A 74 3.45 -7.49 9.08
C GLU A 74 2.60 -8.31 10.07
N ARG A 75 1.27 -8.37 9.87
CA ARG A 75 0.36 -9.14 10.73
C ARG A 75 0.40 -10.64 10.45
N VAL A 76 0.71 -11.02 9.20
CA VAL A 76 0.76 -12.41 8.75
C VAL A 76 2.12 -13.03 9.05
N ASP A 77 3.20 -12.27 8.83
CA ASP A 77 4.59 -12.67 9.04
C ASP A 77 5.34 -11.50 9.71
N PRO A 78 5.77 -11.61 10.98
CA PRO A 78 6.34 -10.51 11.76
C PRO A 78 7.81 -10.21 11.39
N SER A 79 8.20 -10.39 10.13
CA SER A 79 9.52 -10.00 9.61
C SER A 79 9.75 -8.49 9.73
N SER A 80 10.93 -8.09 10.19
CA SER A 80 11.29 -6.67 10.35
C SER A 80 11.23 -5.88 9.04
N VAL A 81 11.43 -6.55 7.90
CA VAL A 81 11.40 -5.94 6.56
C VAL A 81 10.04 -5.32 6.25
N TYR A 82 8.93 -5.91 6.71
CA TYR A 82 7.60 -5.35 6.43
C TYR A 82 7.30 -4.14 7.29
N TRP A 83 7.74 -4.13 8.56
CA TRP A 83 7.67 -2.93 9.39
C TRP A 83 8.47 -1.77 8.77
N GLU A 84 9.70 -2.04 8.34
CA GLU A 84 10.56 -1.05 7.68
C GLU A 84 9.93 -0.54 6.37
N GLY A 85 9.41 -1.45 5.55
CA GLY A 85 8.70 -1.13 4.31
C GLY A 85 7.44 -0.28 4.56
N LYS A 86 6.65 -0.61 5.57
CA LYS A 86 5.48 0.15 6.01
C LYS A 86 5.85 1.55 6.47
N LEU A 87 6.88 1.68 7.31
CA LEU A 87 7.36 2.97 7.80
C LEU A 87 7.83 3.86 6.64
N GLY A 88 8.65 3.32 5.74
CA GLY A 88 9.12 4.01 4.53
C GLY A 88 7.96 4.44 3.62
N ALA A 89 6.97 3.57 3.42
CA ALA A 89 5.80 3.87 2.62
C ALA A 89 4.89 4.94 3.26
N CYS A 90 4.74 4.94 4.59
CA CYS A 90 4.02 6.01 5.28
C CYS A 90 4.75 7.35 5.12
N ALA A 91 6.08 7.37 5.22
CA ALA A 91 6.88 8.57 4.98
C ALA A 91 6.74 9.06 3.53
N GLY A 92 6.79 8.16 2.55
CA GLY A 92 6.60 8.49 1.13
C GLY A 92 5.20 9.02 0.83
N THR A 93 4.16 8.43 1.44
CA THR A 93 2.78 8.93 1.32
C THR A 93 2.68 10.33 1.91
N PHE A 94 3.23 10.54 3.11
CA PHE A 94 3.24 11.86 3.74
C PHE A 94 3.99 12.90 2.90
N GLN A 95 5.14 12.56 2.31
CA GLN A 95 5.85 13.41 1.36
C GLN A 95 4.95 13.82 0.18
N GLN A 96 4.17 12.89 -0.38
CA GLN A 96 3.26 13.18 -1.48
C GLN A 96 2.10 14.08 -1.05
N ILE A 97 1.57 13.93 0.17
CA ILE A 97 0.56 14.83 0.73
C ILE A 97 1.13 16.25 0.87
N VAL A 98 2.33 16.38 1.43
CA VAL A 98 3.02 17.68 1.57
C VAL A 98 3.26 18.33 0.21
N ALA A 99 3.60 17.53 -0.81
CA ALA A 99 3.80 17.98 -2.18
C ALA A 99 2.50 18.22 -2.97
N GLY A 100 1.32 17.99 -2.38
CA GLY A 100 0.03 18.13 -3.07
C GLY A 100 -0.26 17.08 -4.15
N LYS A 101 0.47 15.97 -4.14
CA LYS A 101 0.33 14.85 -5.11
C LYS A 101 -0.60 13.75 -4.60
N GLU A 102 -0.93 13.76 -3.32
CA GLU A 102 -1.86 12.82 -2.67
C GLU A 102 -2.87 13.59 -1.82
N SER A 103 -4.09 13.05 -1.68
CA SER A 103 -5.14 13.70 -0.88
C SER A 103 -4.73 13.81 0.58
N ARG A 104 -5.03 14.97 1.19
CA ARG A 104 -4.84 15.21 2.63
C ARG A 104 -5.64 14.25 3.50
N ASP A 105 -6.74 13.69 2.97
CA ASP A 105 -7.58 12.73 3.69
C ASP A 105 -6.82 11.44 4.02
N THR A 106 -5.88 11.04 3.16
CA THR A 106 -5.04 9.84 3.36
C THR A 106 -4.11 9.97 4.57
N LEU A 107 -3.93 11.17 5.11
CA LEU A 107 -3.12 11.39 6.32
C LEU A 107 -3.70 10.63 7.52
N ARG A 108 -5.03 10.59 7.65
CA ARG A 108 -5.70 9.85 8.73
C ARG A 108 -5.43 8.35 8.61
N ASP A 109 -5.45 7.84 7.38
CA ASP A 109 -5.23 6.42 7.11
C ASP A 109 -3.79 6.01 7.46
N ILE A 110 -2.78 6.73 7.00
CA ILE A 110 -1.37 6.39 7.32
C ILE A 110 -1.05 6.56 8.81
N LEU A 111 -1.68 7.53 9.49
CA LEU A 111 -1.58 7.65 10.94
C LEU A 111 -2.18 6.43 11.67
N ALA A 112 -3.27 5.87 11.15
CA ALA A 112 -3.85 4.65 11.70
C ALA A 112 -2.94 3.43 11.47
N LEU A 113 -2.35 3.29 10.27
CA LEU A 113 -1.39 2.22 9.97
C LEU A 113 -0.19 2.24 10.94
N LEU A 114 0.41 3.41 11.16
CA LEU A 114 1.56 3.55 12.06
C LEU A 114 1.22 3.21 13.53
N ARG A 115 0.01 3.54 14.00
CA ARG A 115 -0.42 3.21 15.37
C ARG A 115 -0.51 1.70 15.62
N ASN A 116 -0.84 0.92 14.59
CA ASN A 116 -1.02 -0.53 14.73
C ASN A 116 0.28 -1.27 15.07
N ALA A 117 1.44 -0.73 14.68
CA ALA A 117 2.73 -1.40 14.85
C ALA A 117 3.34 -1.24 16.27
N LYS A 118 2.85 -0.27 17.07
CA LYS A 118 3.34 0.00 18.45
C LYS A 118 4.89 0.10 18.54
N HIS A 119 5.51 0.76 17.57
CA HIS A 119 6.97 0.91 17.49
C HIS A 119 7.41 2.36 17.79
N PRO A 120 8.50 2.59 18.55
CA PRO A 120 8.94 3.94 18.93
C PRO A 120 9.17 4.89 17.75
N GLN A 121 9.73 4.38 16.65
CA GLN A 121 9.93 5.17 15.42
C GLN A 121 8.60 5.56 14.75
N GLY A 122 7.58 4.70 14.84
CA GLY A 122 6.23 5.01 14.38
C GLY A 122 5.60 6.15 15.16
N ASP A 123 5.76 6.15 16.49
CA ASP A 123 5.27 7.23 17.35
C ASP A 123 5.94 8.57 17.05
N GLN A 124 7.25 8.56 16.78
CA GLN A 124 7.98 9.76 16.37
C GLN A 124 7.44 10.30 15.03
N MET A 125 7.24 9.43 14.04
CA MET A 125 6.67 9.81 12.74
C MET A 125 5.26 10.40 12.90
N ILE A 126 4.40 9.76 13.72
CA ILE A 126 3.05 10.25 14.04
C ILE A 126 3.10 11.66 14.63
N LYS A 127 4.03 11.94 15.55
CA LYS A 127 4.19 13.28 16.14
C LYS A 127 4.51 14.33 15.07
N VAL A 128 5.43 14.02 14.15
CA VAL A 128 5.79 14.91 13.04
C VAL A 128 4.59 15.18 12.12
N MET A 129 3.91 14.13 11.68
CA MET A 129 2.74 14.22 10.80
C MET A 129 1.60 15.04 11.43
N ARG A 130 1.31 14.83 12.73
CA ARG A 130 0.30 15.61 13.47
C ARG A 130 0.71 17.07 13.66
N SER A 131 1.98 17.33 13.92
CA SER A 131 2.49 18.70 14.02
C SER A 131 2.28 19.46 12.71
N TRP A 132 2.65 18.84 11.60
CA TRP A 132 2.42 19.40 10.27
C TRP A 132 0.93 19.63 9.98
N ALA A 133 0.07 18.67 10.30
CA ALA A 133 -1.38 18.80 10.10
C ALA A 133 -1.96 20.01 10.83
N ARG A 134 -1.54 20.24 12.09
CA ARG A 134 -1.96 21.42 12.88
C ARG A 134 -1.53 22.73 12.24
N THR A 135 -0.27 22.84 11.83
CA THR A 135 0.25 24.05 11.16
C THR A 135 -0.47 24.35 9.84
N ASN A 136 -1.03 23.33 9.19
CA ASN A 136 -1.74 23.45 7.92
C ASN A 136 -3.28 23.44 8.05
N ASN A 137 -3.82 23.53 9.27
CA ASN A 137 -5.26 23.47 9.56
C ASN A 137 -5.96 22.22 8.99
N ILE A 138 -5.28 21.08 8.98
CA ILE A 138 -5.81 19.80 8.54
C ILE A 138 -6.25 19.03 9.79
N SER A 139 -7.52 18.62 9.81
CA SER A 139 -8.07 17.80 10.89
C SER A 139 -7.69 16.32 10.68
N VAL A 140 -6.97 15.72 11.64
CA VAL A 140 -6.50 14.33 11.60
C VAL A 140 -6.62 13.59 12.92
#